data_AF-A0A9Q9AUN6-F1
#
_entry.id   AF-A0A9Q9AUN6-F1
#
_cell.length_a   1.000
_cell.length_b   1.000
_cell.length_c   1.000
_cell.angle_alpha   90.00
_cell.angle_beta   90.00
_cell.angle_gamma   90.00
#
_symmetry.space_group_name_H-M   'P 1'
#
loop_
_entity.id
_entity.type
_entity.pdbx_description
1 polymer ?
#
loop_
_entity_poly.entity_id
_entity_poly.type
_entity_poly.pdbx_seq_one_letter_code
_entity_poly.pdbx_strand_id
1 'polypeptide(L)'
;MATDDATDGTLTATSEPSSTIDIYPNGDAILICGARFGNGKTTRFRVSSAAPAMGSPVMRALFKPHFKEGTDLRASEAGQSLEIAPPEDNPFAVEVICNILHLQNDKVDTSDSFSVASILEVAKASSKYGCEVALMYPARRWLNRDARTGRDHTTLFAAS
;
A
#
# COMPACT_ATOMS: atom_id res chain seq x y z
N MET A 1 -52.60 -16.52 -15.42
CA MET A 1 -52.82 -17.42 -14.27
C MET A 1 -51.70 -18.43 -14.31
N ALA A 2 -50.62 -18.37 -13.53
CA ALA A 2 -50.18 -17.47 -12.47
C ALA A 2 -48.64 -17.36 -12.57
N THR A 3 -48.10 -16.22 -12.18
CA THR A 3 -46.68 -15.97 -11.90
C THR A 3 -46.38 -16.34 -10.45
N ASP A 4 -45.28 -17.03 -10.19
CA ASP A 4 -44.57 -17.12 -8.89
C ASP A 4 -43.08 -17.33 -9.27
N ASP A 5 -42.16 -16.39 -9.06
CA ASP A 5 -41.72 -15.64 -7.87
C ASP A 5 -40.53 -16.30 -7.14
N ALA A 6 -39.66 -15.41 -6.68
CA ALA A 6 -38.24 -15.49 -6.39
C ALA A 6 -37.78 -16.51 -5.34
N THR A 7 -36.53 -16.94 -5.48
CA THR A 7 -35.51 -16.69 -4.44
C THR A 7 -34.10 -16.82 -5.02
N ASP A 8 -33.54 -15.71 -5.52
CA ASP A 8 -32.10 -15.57 -5.72
C ASP A 8 -31.50 -15.07 -4.40
N GLY A 9 -30.82 -15.98 -3.70
CA GLY A 9 -30.12 -15.69 -2.45
C GLY A 9 -28.91 -14.82 -2.73
N THR A 10 -29.12 -13.51 -2.75
CA THR A 10 -28.02 -12.54 -2.73
C THR A 10 -27.29 -12.66 -1.40
N LEU A 11 -26.15 -13.33 -1.43
CA LEU A 11 -25.13 -13.31 -0.39
C LEU A 11 -24.56 -11.89 -0.32
N THR A 12 -25.18 -11.02 0.47
CA THR A 12 -24.52 -9.79 0.92
C THR A 12 -23.44 -10.19 1.91
N ALA A 13 -22.21 -10.28 1.40
CA ALA A 13 -21.01 -10.31 2.23
C ALA A 13 -20.92 -8.97 2.97
N THR A 14 -21.53 -8.90 4.15
CA THR A 14 -21.33 -7.80 5.11
C THR A 14 -19.87 -7.82 5.52
N SER A 15 -19.02 -7.05 4.84
CA SER A 15 -17.62 -6.89 5.21
C SER A 15 -17.55 -6.01 6.47
N GLU A 16 -17.07 -6.59 7.57
CA GLU A 16 -16.64 -5.87 8.78
C GLU A 16 -15.82 -4.61 8.41
N PRO A 17 -15.94 -3.49 9.15
CA PRO A 17 -15.22 -2.27 8.83
C PRO A 17 -13.72 -2.49 9.00
N SER A 18 -13.01 -2.67 7.88
CA SER A 18 -11.55 -2.67 7.86
C SER A 18 -11.07 -1.29 8.33
N SER A 19 -10.44 -1.23 9.49
CA SER A 19 -9.85 -0.01 10.04
C SER A 19 -8.93 0.66 9.01
N THR A 20 -9.14 1.94 8.74
CA THR A 20 -8.29 2.73 7.84
C THR A 20 -7.09 3.27 8.60
N ILE A 21 -5.90 3.11 8.04
CA ILE A 21 -4.64 3.67 8.55
C ILE A 21 -4.48 5.07 7.94
N ASP A 22 -4.46 6.08 8.78
CA ASP A 22 -4.29 7.48 8.37
C ASP A 22 -2.81 7.85 8.27
N ILE A 23 -2.25 7.73 7.07
CA ILE A 23 -0.92 8.28 6.76
C ILE A 23 -1.02 9.79 6.63
N TYR A 24 -2.06 10.28 5.96
CA TYR A 24 -2.40 11.69 5.94
C TYR A 24 -3.88 11.88 6.26
N PRO A 25 -4.24 12.39 7.46
CA PRO A 25 -5.64 12.48 7.90
C PRO A 25 -6.55 13.28 6.97
N ASN A 26 -6.01 14.31 6.30
CA ASN A 26 -6.74 15.13 5.33
C ASN A 26 -6.57 14.62 3.88
N GLY A 27 -6.33 13.31 3.72
CA GLY A 27 -6.10 12.68 2.43
C GLY A 27 -7.32 12.70 1.51
N ASP A 28 -7.05 12.85 0.22
CA ASP A 28 -8.02 12.85 -0.88
C ASP A 28 -8.11 11.49 -1.58
N ALA A 29 -7.29 10.51 -1.18
CA ALA A 29 -7.32 9.15 -1.73
C ALA A 29 -7.21 8.07 -0.63
N ILE A 30 -7.83 6.92 -0.90
CA ILE A 30 -7.71 5.69 -0.09
C ILE A 30 -7.08 4.60 -0.96
N LEU A 31 -5.89 4.15 -0.58
CA LEU A 31 -5.28 2.98 -1.21
C LEU A 31 -5.75 1.70 -0.50
N ILE A 32 -6.17 0.70 -1.27
CA ILE A 32 -6.62 -0.59 -0.74
C ILE A 32 -5.63 -1.67 -1.19
N CYS A 33 -4.88 -2.22 -0.25
CA CYS A 33 -3.85 -3.23 -0.53
C CYS A 33 -4.17 -4.55 0.16
N GLY A 34 -3.56 -5.65 -0.30
CA GLY A 34 -3.65 -6.93 0.38
C GLY A 34 -4.78 -7.88 -0.08
N ALA A 35 -5.66 -7.44 -1.00
CA ALA A 35 -6.78 -8.25 -1.48
C ALA A 35 -6.35 -9.61 -2.08
N ARG A 36 -5.18 -9.64 -2.73
CA ARG A 36 -4.56 -10.83 -3.36
C ARG A 36 -3.20 -11.16 -2.75
N PHE A 37 -2.93 -10.66 -1.55
CA PHE A 37 -1.68 -10.90 -0.82
C PHE A 37 -1.94 -11.66 0.48
N GLY A 38 -1.14 -12.67 0.78
CA GLY A 38 -1.26 -13.45 2.03
C GLY A 38 -2.64 -14.10 2.21
N ASN A 39 -3.31 -13.79 3.31
CA ASN A 39 -4.63 -14.33 3.67
C ASN A 39 -5.82 -13.58 3.03
N GLY A 40 -5.56 -12.66 2.08
CA GLY A 40 -6.60 -11.86 1.42
C GLY A 40 -7.17 -10.73 2.28
N LYS A 41 -6.59 -10.46 3.46
CA LYS A 41 -7.00 -9.33 4.30
C LYS A 41 -6.56 -8.02 3.65
N THR A 42 -7.53 -7.15 3.41
CA THR A 42 -7.27 -5.81 2.88
C THR A 42 -6.86 -4.84 3.98
N THR A 43 -5.97 -3.91 3.63
CA THR A 43 -5.58 -2.76 4.45
C THR A 43 -5.88 -1.49 3.67
N ARG A 44 -6.48 -0.52 4.34
CA ARG A 44 -6.88 0.77 3.73
C ARG A 44 -5.96 1.86 4.26
N PHE A 45 -5.35 2.63 3.36
CA PHE A 45 -4.45 3.73 3.70
C PHE A 45 -5.02 5.05 3.19
N ARG A 46 -5.31 5.99 4.09
CA ARG A 46 -5.68 7.35 3.69
C ARG A 46 -4.42 8.17 3.44
N VAL A 47 -4.31 8.72 2.22
CA VAL A 47 -3.12 9.43 1.73
C VAL A 47 -3.51 10.71 1.00
N SER A 48 -2.59 11.66 0.90
CA SER A 48 -2.68 12.71 -0.12
C SER A 48 -2.18 12.15 -1.45
N SER A 49 -3.01 12.14 -2.48
CA SER A 49 -2.67 11.67 -3.84
C SER A 49 -1.44 12.39 -4.43
N ALA A 50 -1.27 13.67 -4.07
CA ALA A 50 -0.19 14.52 -4.56
C ALA A 50 1.20 14.05 -4.09
N ALA A 51 1.33 13.59 -2.85
CA ALA A 51 2.62 13.22 -2.27
C ALA A 51 3.23 11.97 -2.97
N PRO A 52 2.54 10.82 -3.06
CA PRO A 52 3.08 9.69 -3.80
C PRO A 52 3.13 9.93 -5.31
N ALA A 53 2.22 10.72 -5.90
CA ALA A 53 2.32 11.10 -7.31
C ALA A 53 3.59 11.90 -7.63
N MET A 54 4.09 12.69 -6.68
CA MET A 54 5.33 13.45 -6.87
C MET A 54 6.55 12.52 -6.96
N GLY A 55 6.65 11.54 -6.05
CA GLY A 55 7.79 10.65 -5.95
C GLY A 55 7.67 9.30 -6.69
N SER A 56 6.54 9.01 -7.32
CA SER A 56 6.32 7.78 -8.10
C SER A 56 5.57 8.09 -9.41
N PRO A 57 6.14 7.77 -10.59
CA PRO A 57 5.43 7.90 -11.87
C PRO A 57 4.24 6.94 -11.98
N VAL A 58 4.35 5.74 -11.39
CA VAL A 58 3.27 4.74 -11.41
C VAL A 58 2.10 5.20 -10.54
N MET A 59 2.36 5.67 -9.31
CA MET A 59 1.31 6.23 -8.46
C MET A 59 0.72 7.50 -9.07
N ARG A 60 1.51 8.33 -9.76
CA ARG A 60 0.98 9.47 -10.52
C ARG A 60 0.00 9.04 -11.61
N ALA A 61 0.29 7.95 -12.32
CA ALA A 61 -0.64 7.40 -13.31
C ALA A 61 -1.88 6.81 -12.64
N LEU A 62 -1.69 6.16 -11.49
CA LEU A 62 -2.75 5.54 -10.69
C LEU A 62 -3.78 6.60 -10.21
N PHE A 63 -3.32 7.74 -9.70
CA PHE A 63 -4.16 8.83 -9.23
C PHE A 63 -4.74 9.73 -10.33
N LYS A 64 -4.45 9.48 -11.61
CA LYS A 64 -4.99 10.31 -12.70
C LYS A 64 -6.48 10.00 -12.94
N PRO A 65 -7.30 11.00 -13.30
CA PRO A 65 -8.74 10.84 -13.55
C PRO A 65 -9.14 9.99 -14.77
N HIS A 66 -8.19 9.30 -15.45
CA HIS A 66 -8.45 8.57 -16.70
C HIS A 66 -8.63 7.07 -16.51
N PHE A 67 -8.47 6.54 -15.29
CA PHE A 67 -8.88 5.17 -15.01
C PHE A 67 -10.39 5.15 -14.86
N LYS A 68 -11.10 4.35 -15.67
CA LYS A 68 -12.57 4.25 -15.66
C LYS A 68 -13.17 3.94 -14.28
N GLU A 69 -12.36 3.40 -13.36
CA GLU A 69 -12.70 3.16 -11.96
C GLU A 69 -12.74 4.44 -11.10
N GLY A 70 -12.03 5.51 -11.50
CA GLY A 70 -11.97 6.79 -10.76
C GLY A 70 -13.00 7.83 -11.18
N THR A 71 -13.77 7.58 -12.23
CA THR A 71 -14.85 8.48 -12.68
C THR A 71 -16.18 8.14 -12.00
N ASP A 72 -16.47 6.85 -11.78
CA ASP A 72 -17.72 6.42 -11.15
C ASP A 72 -17.76 6.74 -9.64
N LEU A 73 -16.60 6.75 -8.97
CA LEU A 73 -16.49 7.10 -7.55
C LEU A 73 -16.61 8.60 -7.24
N ARG A 74 -16.37 9.49 -8.23
CA ARG A 74 -16.50 10.95 -8.03
C ARG A 74 -17.96 11.44 -8.14
N ALA A 75 -18.83 10.63 -8.73
CA ALA A 75 -20.21 11.02 -9.01
C ALA A 75 -21.20 10.56 -7.94
N SER A 76 -20.85 9.59 -7.08
CA SER A 76 -21.82 9.00 -6.15
C SER A 76 -21.99 9.78 -4.83
N GLU A 77 -20.96 10.27 -4.14
CA GLU A 77 -21.19 10.97 -2.86
C GLU A 77 -20.15 12.05 -2.54
N ALA A 78 -20.66 13.19 -2.07
CA ALA A 78 -19.87 14.32 -1.60
C ALA A 78 -18.86 13.89 -0.51
N GLY A 79 -17.57 13.83 -0.85
CA GLY A 79 -16.47 13.66 0.10
C GLY A 79 -15.80 12.29 0.12
N GLN A 80 -16.09 11.38 -0.81
CA GLN A 80 -15.43 10.08 -0.85
C GLN A 80 -14.02 10.18 -1.45
N SER A 81 -13.00 9.81 -0.66
CA SER A 81 -11.63 9.62 -1.14
C SER A 81 -11.60 8.57 -2.24
N LEU A 82 -10.82 8.81 -3.30
CA LEU A 82 -10.66 7.89 -4.42
C LEU A 82 -10.09 6.54 -3.93
N GLU A 83 -10.90 5.48 -3.97
CA GLU A 83 -10.45 4.11 -3.68
C GLU A 83 -9.65 3.58 -4.86
N ILE A 84 -8.37 3.29 -4.66
CA ILE A 84 -7.55 2.64 -5.68
C ILE A 84 -6.91 1.40 -5.11
N ALA A 85 -7.17 0.28 -5.79
CA ALA A 85 -6.58 -1.00 -5.43
C ALA A 85 -5.32 -1.26 -6.27
N PRO A 86 -4.13 -1.32 -5.65
CA PRO A 86 -3.09 -2.24 -6.08
C PRO A 86 -3.34 -3.58 -5.37
N PRO A 87 -4.17 -4.48 -5.94
CA PRO A 87 -4.71 -5.63 -5.20
C PRO A 87 -3.62 -6.64 -4.77
N GLU A 88 -2.43 -6.58 -5.35
CA GLU A 88 -1.38 -7.60 -5.18
C GLU A 88 -0.22 -7.17 -4.28
N ASP A 89 -0.16 -5.91 -3.86
CA ASP A 89 1.00 -5.41 -3.13
C ASP A 89 0.94 -5.73 -1.63
N ASN A 90 2.12 -6.02 -1.08
CA ASN A 90 2.34 -6.23 0.33
C ASN A 90 1.93 -4.97 1.12
N PRO A 91 0.91 -5.03 2.00
CA PRO A 91 0.43 -3.85 2.73
C PRO A 91 1.52 -3.13 3.52
N PHE A 92 2.44 -3.88 4.12
CA PHE A 92 3.56 -3.31 4.86
C PHE A 92 4.47 -2.48 3.95
N ALA A 93 4.80 -2.99 2.77
CA ALA A 93 5.66 -2.28 1.83
C ALA A 93 5.00 -0.99 1.32
N VAL A 94 3.69 -1.03 1.05
CA VAL A 94 2.93 0.14 0.62
C VAL A 94 2.86 1.19 1.75
N GLU A 95 2.65 0.76 2.99
CA GLU A 95 2.64 1.65 4.16
C GLU A 95 3.99 2.38 4.31
N VAL A 96 5.10 1.65 4.25
CA VAL A 96 6.45 2.23 4.33
C VAL A 96 6.68 3.26 3.22
N ILE A 97 6.38 2.88 1.97
CA ILE A 97 6.54 3.77 0.80
C ILE A 97 5.68 5.02 0.96
N CYS A 98 4.42 4.89 1.36
CA CYS A 98 3.52 6.02 1.54
C CYS A 98 4.00 6.95 2.66
N ASN A 99 4.45 6.41 3.80
CA ASN A 99 5.04 7.23 4.87
C ASN A 99 6.26 8.02 4.37
N ILE A 100 7.18 7.37 3.65
CA ILE A 100 8.37 8.04 3.08
C ILE A 100 7.99 9.15 2.10
N LEU A 101 7.03 8.88 1.20
CA LEU A 101 6.56 9.85 0.21
C LEU A 101 5.80 11.03 0.84
N HIS A 102 5.21 10.84 2.02
CA HIS A 102 4.64 11.92 2.85
C HIS A 102 5.66 12.59 3.77
N LEU A 103 6.96 12.26 3.64
CA LEU A 103 8.04 12.74 4.49
C LEU A 103 7.92 12.34 5.97
N GLN A 104 7.05 11.37 6.30
CA GLN A 104 6.82 10.83 7.64
C GLN A 104 7.79 9.67 7.95
N ASN A 105 9.08 9.90 7.70
CA ASN A 105 10.12 8.89 7.89
C ASN A 105 10.26 8.43 9.36
N ASP A 106 9.80 9.25 10.30
CA ASP A 106 9.74 8.95 11.74
C ASP A 106 8.66 7.92 12.11
N LYS A 107 7.66 7.73 11.25
CA LYS A 107 6.57 6.75 11.44
C LYS A 107 6.92 5.35 10.95
N VAL A 108 7.99 5.23 10.16
CA VAL A 108 8.49 3.93 9.74
C VAL A 108 9.24 3.31 10.91
N ASP A 109 8.62 2.31 11.56
CA ASP A 109 9.31 1.53 12.59
C ASP A 109 10.44 0.73 11.94
N THR A 110 11.66 1.24 12.12
CA THR A 110 12.90 0.64 11.61
C THR A 110 13.68 -0.05 12.72
N SER A 111 13.03 -0.36 13.85
CA SER A 111 13.62 -1.05 15.01
C SER A 111 14.02 -2.50 14.69
N ASP A 112 14.34 -3.31 15.70
CA ASP A 112 14.85 -4.68 15.51
C ASP A 112 13.87 -5.64 14.79
N SER A 113 12.62 -5.20 14.58
CA SER A 113 11.59 -5.87 13.79
C SER A 113 11.71 -5.64 12.28
N PHE A 114 12.52 -4.67 11.82
CA PHE A 114 12.68 -4.33 10.40
C PHE A 114 13.63 -5.30 9.70
N SER A 115 13.13 -6.51 9.47
CA SER A 115 13.91 -7.64 8.94
C SER A 115 14.42 -7.43 7.51
N VAL A 116 15.45 -8.20 7.11
CA VAL A 116 15.92 -8.26 5.71
C VAL A 116 14.80 -8.61 4.73
N ALA A 117 13.88 -9.50 5.12
CA ALA A 117 12.72 -9.84 4.31
C ALA A 117 11.79 -8.63 4.11
N SER A 118 11.57 -7.85 5.16
CA SER A 118 10.79 -6.60 5.10
C SER A 118 11.45 -5.57 4.18
N ILE A 119 12.77 -5.41 4.25
CA ILE A 119 13.54 -4.53 3.37
C ILE A 119 13.41 -4.98 1.91
N LEU A 120 13.48 -6.27 1.64
CA LEU A 120 13.34 -6.82 0.29
C LEU A 120 11.94 -6.55 -0.30
N GLU A 121 10.88 -6.70 0.49
CA GLU A 121 9.52 -6.41 0.05
C GLU A 121 9.32 -4.93 -0.27
N VAL A 122 9.89 -4.04 0.55
CA VAL A 122 9.91 -2.60 0.27
C VAL A 122 10.71 -2.29 -1.00
N ALA A 123 11.85 -2.95 -1.21
CA ALA A 123 12.66 -2.76 -2.41
C ALA A 123 11.91 -3.19 -3.69
N LYS A 124 11.25 -4.36 -3.68
CA LYS A 124 10.40 -4.83 -4.80
C LYS A 124 9.29 -3.83 -5.12
N ALA A 125 8.57 -3.37 -4.09
CA ALA A 125 7.51 -2.39 -4.26
C ALA A 125 8.06 -1.06 -4.78
N SER A 126 9.22 -0.61 -4.30
CA SER A 126 9.83 0.63 -4.76
C SER A 126 10.19 0.62 -6.24
N SER A 127 10.71 -0.51 -6.74
CA SER A 127 10.98 -0.72 -8.17
C SER A 127 9.69 -0.79 -8.99
N LYS A 128 8.65 -1.48 -8.47
CA LYS A 128 7.33 -1.54 -9.11
C LYS A 128 6.73 -0.14 -9.28
N TYR A 129 6.86 0.72 -8.27
CA TYR A 129 6.28 2.06 -8.28
C TYR A 129 7.22 3.12 -8.88
N GLY A 130 8.49 2.80 -9.12
CA GLY A 130 9.49 3.75 -9.60
C GLY A 130 9.78 4.89 -8.61
N CYS A 131 9.85 4.57 -7.31
CA CYS A 131 10.12 5.54 -6.24
C CYS A 131 11.48 5.31 -5.53
N GLU A 132 12.42 4.64 -6.19
CA GLU A 132 13.73 4.27 -5.63
C GLU A 132 14.53 5.49 -5.13
N VAL A 133 14.41 6.63 -5.82
CA VAL A 133 15.06 7.88 -5.42
C VAL A 133 14.56 8.36 -4.06
N ALA A 134 13.26 8.25 -3.79
CA ALA A 134 12.68 8.62 -2.50
C ALA A 134 13.17 7.69 -1.38
N LEU A 135 13.43 6.42 -1.69
CA LEU A 135 13.91 5.44 -0.74
C LEU A 135 15.43 5.44 -0.56
N MET A 136 16.21 6.12 -1.40
CA MET A 136 17.68 6.04 -1.40
C MET A 136 18.29 6.29 -0.01
N TYR A 137 17.88 7.36 0.68
CA TYR A 137 18.41 7.68 2.01
C TYR A 137 17.86 6.78 3.12
N PRO A 138 16.54 6.52 3.21
CA PRO A 138 15.99 5.52 4.13
C PRO A 138 16.65 4.14 3.99
N ALA A 139 16.78 3.63 2.76
CA ALA A 139 17.35 2.32 2.48
C ALA A 139 18.82 2.22 2.92
N ARG A 140 19.63 3.26 2.65
CA ARG A 140 21.02 3.33 3.16
C ARG A 140 21.06 3.24 4.69
N ARG A 141 20.12 3.88 5.39
CA ARG A 141 20.05 3.83 6.85
C ARG A 141 19.72 2.42 7.37
N TRP A 142 18.77 1.74 6.73
CA TRP A 142 18.37 0.38 7.10
C TRP A 142 19.52 -0.61 6.90
N LEU A 143 20.15 -0.59 5.73
CA LEU A 143 21.27 -1.49 5.42
C LEU A 143 22.52 -1.24 6.28
N ASN A 144 22.79 0.01 6.64
CA ASN A 144 23.91 0.35 7.52
C ASN A 144 23.64 0.05 9.01
N ARG A 145 22.38 -0.21 9.40
CA ARG A 145 22.06 -0.66 10.76
C ARG A 145 22.50 -2.11 10.95
N ASP A 146 22.17 -2.97 10.00
CA ASP A 146 22.50 -4.40 10.05
C ASP A 146 24.03 -4.62 10.08
N ALA A 147 24.79 -3.78 9.38
CA ALA A 147 26.25 -3.80 9.43
C ALA A 147 26.84 -3.39 10.81
N ARG A 148 26.10 -2.60 11.61
CA ARG A 148 26.54 -2.09 12.92
C ARG A 148 26.05 -2.95 14.09
N THR A 149 24.95 -3.69 13.92
CA THR A 149 24.44 -4.61 14.95
C THR A 149 25.15 -5.95 14.96
N GLY A 150 26.10 -6.20 14.04
CA GLY A 150 26.98 -7.37 14.10
C GLY A 150 26.24 -8.71 14.17
N ARG A 151 25.01 -8.79 13.65
CA ARG A 151 24.33 -10.06 13.45
C ARG A 151 24.75 -10.59 12.09
N ASP A 152 25.79 -11.41 12.16
CA ASP A 152 26.35 -12.20 11.08
C ASP A 152 25.24 -13.04 10.41
N HIS A 153 24.68 -12.54 9.31
CA HIS A 153 23.80 -13.31 8.41
C HIS A 153 24.61 -13.75 7.18
N THR A 154 25.75 -14.41 7.42
CA THR A 154 26.56 -15.06 6.39
C THR A 154 25.90 -16.36 5.91
N THR A 155 24.65 -16.29 5.43
CA THR A 155 23.95 -17.42 4.78
C THR A 155 22.83 -16.94 3.86
N LEU A 156 23.17 -16.21 2.79
CA LEU A 156 22.25 -16.03 1.65
C LEU A 156 22.81 -16.52 0.30
N PHE A 157 24.05 -17.02 0.26
CA PHE A 157 24.65 -17.61 -0.96
C PHE A 157 25.12 -19.06 -0.80
N ALA A 158 24.69 -19.78 0.25
CA ALA A 158 25.11 -21.17 0.50
C ALA A 158 24.07 -22.24 0.11
N ALA A 159 23.14 -21.92 -0.77
CA ALA A 159 22.27 -22.92 -1.39
C ALA A 159 22.26 -22.69 -2.91
N SER A 160 23.24 -23.30 -3.58
CA SER A 160 23.26 -23.62 -5.00
C SER A 160 23.58 -25.10 -5.13
#